data_AF-A0A3N4J588-F1
#
_entry.id   AF-A0A3N4J588-F1
#
_cell.length_a   1.000
_cell.length_b   1.000
_cell.length_c   1.000
_cell.angle_alpha   90.00
_cell.angle_beta   90.00
_cell.angle_gamma   90.00
#
_symmetry.space_group_name_H-M   'P 1'
#
loop_
_entity.id
_entity.type
_entity.pdbx_description
1 polymer ?
#
loop_
_entity_poly.entity_id
_entity_poly.type
_entity_poly.pdbx_seq_one_letter_code
_entity_poly.pdbx_strand_id
1 'polypeptide(L)'
;FLEFCISQKIIPYCLPPHTTHRLQPLDVSVFSPYKHQYQKELTRRFESHEYGVSKDNFYEILMVARRVSFSCENIKSGFCNTGLVPLDRNIIILKVQA
;
A
#
# COMPACT_ATOMS: atom_id res chain seq x y z
N PHE A 1 -15.89 -13.23 -8.67
CA PHE A 1 -14.44 -12.99 -8.51
C PHE A 1 -13.62 -14.22 -8.89
N LEU A 2 -13.75 -15.37 -8.20
CA LEU A 2 -12.94 -16.56 -8.49
C LEU A 2 -13.10 -17.09 -9.92
N GLU A 3 -14.32 -17.11 -10.46
CA GLU A 3 -14.58 -17.47 -11.86
C GLU A 3 -13.82 -16.58 -12.85
N PHE A 4 -13.78 -15.27 -12.60
CA PHE A 4 -13.00 -14.33 -13.40
C PHE A 4 -11.51 -14.66 -13.31
N CYS A 5 -10.97 -14.87 -12.09
CA CYS A 5 -9.56 -15.25 -11.91
C CYS A 5 -9.22 -16.55 -12.67
N ILE A 6 -10.06 -17.57 -12.61
CA ILE A 6 -9.89 -18.83 -13.35
C ILE A 6 -9.88 -18.56 -14.86
N SER A 7 -10.87 -17.83 -15.37
CA SER A 7 -10.97 -17.51 -16.81
C SER A 7 -9.77 -16.74 -17.33
N GLN A 8 -9.17 -15.88 -16.50
CA GLN A 8 -8.04 -15.02 -16.84
C GLN A 8 -6.68 -15.60 -16.41
N LYS A 9 -6.63 -16.84 -15.89
CA LYS A 9 -5.39 -17.48 -15.39
C LYS A 9 -4.67 -16.67 -14.32
N ILE A 10 -5.42 -15.96 -13.46
CA ILE A 10 -4.92 -15.22 -12.31
C ILE A 10 -4.96 -16.14 -11.09
N ILE A 11 -3.85 -16.24 -10.36
CA ILE A 11 -3.80 -16.97 -9.08
C ILE A 11 -4.11 -15.98 -7.95
N PRO A 12 -5.31 -16.05 -7.32
CA PRO A 12 -5.61 -15.21 -6.17
C PRO A 12 -4.83 -15.70 -4.95
N TYR A 13 -4.19 -14.78 -4.22
CA TYR A 13 -3.49 -15.07 -2.98
C TYR A 13 -4.42 -14.84 -1.78
N CYS A 14 -4.73 -15.90 -1.04
CA CYS A 14 -5.59 -15.82 0.14
C CYS A 14 -4.74 -15.63 1.41
N LEU A 15 -4.90 -14.48 2.06
CA LEU A 15 -4.29 -14.22 3.35
C LEU A 15 -5.11 -14.88 4.47
N PRO A 16 -4.46 -15.45 5.51
CA PRO A 16 -5.16 -15.85 6.72
C PRO A 16 -5.95 -14.68 7.35
N PRO A 17 -7.06 -14.95 8.06
CA PRO A 17 -7.82 -13.91 8.72
C PRO A 17 -6.96 -13.05 9.66
N HIS A 18 -7.24 -11.74 9.72
CA HIS A 18 -6.55 -10.78 10.59
C HIS A 18 -5.02 -10.71 10.43
N THR A 19 -4.49 -11.00 9.23
CA THR A 19 -3.05 -10.93 8.96
C THR A 19 -2.65 -9.89 7.91
N THR A 20 -3.61 -9.07 7.45
CA THR A 20 -3.39 -8.04 6.43
C THR A 20 -2.22 -7.12 6.76
N HIS A 21 -2.14 -6.61 7.98
CA HIS A 21 -1.05 -5.74 8.45
C HIS A 21 0.33 -6.42 8.51
N ARG A 22 0.40 -7.75 8.34
CA ARG A 22 1.65 -8.53 8.35
C ARG A 22 2.02 -9.08 6.98
N LEU A 23 1.02 -9.50 6.19
CA LEU A 23 1.21 -10.24 4.95
C LEU A 23 0.85 -9.47 3.68
N GLN A 24 0.10 -8.36 3.78
CA GLN A 24 -0.23 -7.55 2.60
C GLN A 24 0.89 -6.53 2.35
N PRO A 25 1.62 -6.61 1.21
CA PRO A 25 2.76 -5.71 0.94
C PRO A 25 2.39 -4.23 0.97
N LEU A 26 1.17 -3.90 0.51
CA LEU A 26 0.67 -2.53 0.50
C LEU A 26 0.51 -1.96 1.91
N ASP A 27 -0.07 -2.71 2.84
CA ASP A 27 -0.24 -2.29 4.23
C ASP A 27 1.09 -2.20 4.97
N VAL A 28 2.02 -3.12 4.68
CA VAL A 28 3.32 -3.19 5.35
C VAL A 28 4.25 -2.03 4.97
N SER A 29 4.25 -1.59 3.70
CA SER A 29 5.27 -0.63 3.24
C SER A 29 4.74 0.57 2.46
N VAL A 30 3.61 0.47 1.75
CA VAL A 30 3.21 1.50 0.77
C VAL A 30 2.17 2.47 1.34
N PHE A 31 1.20 1.99 2.12
CA PHE A 31 0.10 2.84 2.58
C PHE A 31 0.49 3.86 3.65
N SER A 32 1.48 3.55 4.50
CA SER A 32 2.01 4.53 5.46
C SER A 32 2.62 5.76 4.76
N PRO A 33 3.63 5.63 3.87
CA PRO A 33 4.16 6.79 3.15
C PRO A 33 3.14 7.44 2.21
N TYR A 34 2.18 6.67 1.68
CA TYR A 34 1.10 7.23 0.86
C TYR A 34 0.18 8.16 1.63
N LYS A 35 -0.27 7.77 2.82
CA LYS A 35 -1.06 8.62 3.72
C LYS A 35 -0.27 9.84 4.17
N HIS A 36 1.00 9.64 4.50
CA HIS A 36 1.89 10.74 4.89
C HIS A 36 2.06 11.77 3.77
N GLN A 37 2.34 11.33 2.53
CA GLN A 37 2.49 12.25 1.41
C GLN A 37 1.18 12.93 1.04
N TYR A 38 0.04 12.22 1.13
CA TYR A 38 -1.27 12.84 0.93
C TYR A 38 -1.49 13.96 1.94
N GLN A 39 -1.22 13.72 3.23
CA GLN A 39 -1.32 14.75 4.26
C GLN A 39 -0.39 15.93 3.99
N LYS A 40 0.84 15.67 3.53
CA LYS A 40 1.81 16.71 3.16
C LYS A 40 1.31 17.59 2.02
N GLU A 41 0.69 17.00 0.98
CA GLU A 41 0.10 17.78 -0.11
C GLU A 41 -1.10 18.61 0.35
N LEU A 42 -1.92 18.10 1.27
CA LEU A 42 -3.00 18.89 1.86
C LEU A 42 -2.46 20.10 2.63
N THR A 43 -1.42 19.92 3.45
CA THR A 43 -0.78 21.02 4.17
C THR A 43 -0.22 22.06 3.20
N ARG A 44 0.51 21.64 2.15
CA ARG A 44 1.08 22.54 1.14
C ARG A 44 0.01 23.36 0.41
N ARG A 45 -1.13 22.75 0.08
CA ARG A 45 -2.27 23.44 -0.57
C ARG A 45 -2.94 24.43 0.37
N PHE A 46 -3.12 24.03 1.62
CA PHE A 46 -3.66 24.91 2.66
C PHE A 46 -2.80 26.16 2.85
N GLU A 47 -1.47 26.01 2.92
CA GLU A 47 -0.51 27.12 2.98
C GLU A 47 -0.55 28.02 1.72
N SER A 48 -0.95 27.45 0.58
CA SER A 48 -1.13 28.16 -0.69
C SER A 48 -2.53 28.78 -0.85
N HIS A 49 -3.34 28.80 0.21
CA HIS A 49 -4.72 29.30 0.22
C HIS A 49 -5.69 28.50 -0.67
N GLU A 50 -5.34 27.27 -1.03
CA GLU A 50 -6.25 26.34 -1.69
C GLU A 50 -6.94 25.48 -0.62
N TYR A 51 -8.21 25.79 -0.35
CA TYR A 51 -8.97 25.17 0.74
C TYR A 51 -9.93 24.10 0.24
N GLY A 52 -9.97 22.99 0.99
CA GLY A 52 -10.94 21.92 0.78
C GLY A 52 -10.50 20.87 -0.24
N VAL A 53 -11.11 19.70 -0.10
CA VAL A 53 -10.94 18.58 -1.03
C VAL A 53 -12.31 18.28 -1.62
N SER A 54 -12.41 18.33 -2.94
CA SER A 54 -13.61 18.00 -3.71
C SER A 54 -13.31 16.87 -4.69
N LYS A 55 -14.33 16.40 -5.40
CA LYS A 55 -14.14 15.40 -6.48
C LYS A 55 -13.25 15.92 -7.60
N ASP A 56 -13.19 17.23 -7.81
CA ASP A 56 -12.45 17.86 -8.90
C ASP A 56 -10.93 17.86 -8.65
N ASN A 57 -10.51 18.01 -7.38
CA ASN A 57 -9.08 18.09 -7.02
C ASN A 57 -8.54 16.84 -6.31
N PHE A 58 -9.42 15.95 -5.81
CA PHE A 58 -9.02 14.78 -5.03
C PHE A 58 -8.01 13.89 -5.77
N TYR A 59 -8.28 13.57 -7.04
CA TYR A 59 -7.38 12.71 -7.82
C TYR A 59 -6.03 13.36 -8.08
N GLU A 60 -5.98 14.68 -8.25
CA GLU A 60 -4.73 15.40 -8.46
C GLU A 60 -3.82 15.28 -7.24
N ILE A 61 -4.37 15.58 -6.04
CA ILE A 61 -3.67 15.47 -4.75
C ILE A 61 -3.19 14.02 -4.54
N LEU A 62 -4.10 13.07 -4.76
CA LEU A 62 -3.85 11.65 -4.56
C LEU A 62 -2.75 11.13 -5.51
N MET A 63 -2.73 11.60 -6.77
CA MET A 63 -1.73 11.18 -7.75
C MET A 63 -0.32 11.68 -7.42
N VAL A 64 -0.18 12.86 -6.82
CA VAL A 64 1.12 13.32 -6.30
C VAL A 64 1.60 12.38 -5.19
N ALA A 65 0.74 12.08 -4.22
CA ALA A 65 1.08 11.14 -3.16
C ALA A 65 1.47 9.76 -3.70
N ARG A 66 0.78 9.30 -4.75
CA ARG A 66 0.99 7.99 -5.36
C ARG A 66 2.36 7.88 -6.03
N ARG A 67 2.77 8.90 -6.77
CA ARG A 67 4.07 8.93 -7.48
C ARG A 67 5.25 8.81 -6.52
N VAL A 68 5.13 9.38 -5.32
CA VAL A 68 6.17 9.33 -4.29
C VAL A 68 6.15 8.00 -3.54
N SER A 69 4.97 7.52 -3.13
CA SER A 69 4.86 6.35 -2.25
C SER A 69 4.96 5.01 -2.97
N PHE A 70 4.51 4.90 -4.21
CA PHE A 70 4.61 3.67 -5.03
C PHE A 70 5.94 3.58 -5.77
N SER A 71 7.04 3.85 -5.05
CA SER A 71 8.40 3.69 -5.57
C SER A 71 8.77 2.22 -5.69
N CYS A 72 9.72 1.91 -6.59
CA CYS A 72 10.29 0.55 -6.70
C CYS A 72 10.86 0.05 -5.36
N GLU A 73 11.42 0.95 -4.55
CA GLU A 73 11.98 0.65 -3.25
C GLU A 73 10.89 0.22 -2.25
N ASN A 74 9.83 1.01 -2.09
CA ASN A 74 8.72 0.67 -1.19
C ASN A 74 8.00 -0.62 -1.63
N ILE A 75 7.83 -0.81 -2.94
CA ILE A 75 7.20 -2.02 -3.47
C ILE A 75 8.06 -3.25 -3.13
N LYS A 76 9.36 -3.23 -3.45
CA LYS A 76 10.27 -4.33 -3.14
C LYS A 76 10.37 -4.58 -1.63
N SER A 77 10.46 -3.51 -0.84
CA SER A 77 10.48 -3.59 0.62
C SER A 77 9.21 -4.24 1.17
N GLY A 78 8.02 -3.91 0.63
CA GLY A 78 6.76 -4.54 1.03
C GLY A 78 6.74 -6.05 0.79
N PHE A 79 7.23 -6.53 -0.36
CA PHE A 79 7.32 -7.96 -0.64
C PHE A 79 8.37 -8.68 0.22
N CYS A 80 9.50 -8.04 0.48
CA CYS A 80 10.55 -8.59 1.34
C CYS A 80 10.06 -8.72 2.79
N ASN A 81 9.47 -7.64 3.35
CA ASN A 81 9.01 -7.61 4.73
C ASN A 81 7.76 -8.44 5.01
N THR A 82 7.06 -8.90 3.97
CA THR A 82 5.97 -9.88 4.07
C THR A 82 6.47 -11.32 3.90
N GLY A 83 7.75 -11.53 3.61
CA GLY A 83 8.33 -12.85 3.36
C GLY A 83 7.78 -13.52 2.10
N LEU A 84 7.24 -12.75 1.16
CA LEU A 84 6.69 -13.26 -0.09
C LEU A 84 7.77 -13.33 -1.18
N VAL A 85 8.65 -12.33 -1.26
CA VAL A 85 9.75 -12.29 -2.24
C VAL A 85 11.02 -11.72 -1.59
N PRO A 86 12.07 -12.56 -1.37
CA PRO A 86 12.04 -14.01 -1.50
C PRO A 86 11.07 -14.65 -0.50
N LEU A 87 10.66 -15.90 -0.77
CA LEU A 87 9.76 -16.62 0.12
C LEU A 87 10.50 -16.99 1.42
N ASP A 88 10.15 -16.33 2.52
CA ASP A 88 10.68 -16.61 3.86
C ASP A 88 9.58 -16.52 4.92
N ARG A 89 9.20 -17.67 5.46
CA ARG A 89 8.13 -17.78 6.46
C ARG A 89 8.58 -17.29 7.85
N ASN A 90 9.88 -17.27 8.12
CA ASN A 90 10.41 -16.87 9.43
C ASN A 90 10.11 -15.40 9.73
N ILE A 91 10.12 -14.56 8.69
CA ILE A 91 9.75 -13.14 8.78
C ILE A 91 8.38 -12.95 9.43
N ILE A 92 7.45 -13.87 9.18
CA ILE A 92 6.08 -13.80 9.70
C ILE A 92 5.93 -14.56 11.01
N ILE A 93 6.56 -15.73 11.15
CA ILE A 93 6.54 -16.51 12.39
C ILE A 93 7.04 -15.67 13.57
N LEU A 94 8.16 -14.96 13.39
CA LEU A 94 8.73 -14.09 14.42
C LEU A 94 7.80 -12.91 14.78
N LYS A 95 7.02 -12.39 13.82
CA LYS A 95 6.05 -11.28 14.04
C LYS A 95 4.74 -11.69 14.70
N VAL A 96 4.50 -12.99 14.86
CA VAL A 96 3.31 -13.55 15.52
C VAL A 96 3.64 -13.96 16.96
N GLN A 97 4.90 -14.28 17.24
CA GLN A 97 5.37 -14.70 18.57
C GLN A 97 5.80 -13.51 19.48
N ALA A 98 5.96 -12.32 18.90
CA ALA A 98 6.19 -11.05 19.60
C ALA A 98 4.88 -10.27 19.79
#